data_AF-A0A843I6P7-F1
#
_entry.id   AF-A0A843I6P7-F1
#
_cell.length_a   1.000
_cell.length_b   1.000
_cell.length_c   1.000
_cell.angle_alpha   90.00
_cell.angle_beta   90.00
_cell.angle_gamma   90.00
#
_symmetry.space_group_name_H-M   'P 1'
#
loop_
_entity.id
_entity.type
_entity.pdbx_description
1 polymer ?
#
loop_
_entity_poly.entity_id
_entity_poly.type
_entity_poly.pdbx_seq_one_letter_code
_entity_poly.pdbx_strand_id
1 'polypeptide(L)'
;MAMINETPKIKVHKEDSTSLQNGEGGEVPIFIGATGKESPSTEIYEFKNYKEASSETKGIGLPANNYMLPVLQDFFDETLKLVSDDIGVPHIYVKDLGNATASTAAPWINAKKDSRRKLEVQVEAYIFKSTDTLDKIVDVLVTIAESLKEDTLKGRPRIAYATVQGWTDAQMKTLTQGTEEITKKIRDIDIGLIEWNKFGKHLARICLTPYYDEPGYYQFRSVKEGEFS
;
A
#
# COMPACT_ATOMS: atom_id res chain seq x y z
N MET A 1 -15.38 58.42 -6.20
CA MET A 1 -14.27 57.81 -6.98
C MET A 1 -13.65 56.72 -6.12
N ALA A 2 -13.85 55.45 -6.46
CA ALA A 2 -13.23 54.34 -5.73
C ALA A 2 -11.81 54.11 -6.28
N MET A 3 -10.81 54.09 -5.40
CA MET A 3 -9.44 53.73 -5.77
C MET A 3 -9.34 52.22 -6.00
N ILE A 4 -8.86 51.82 -7.17
CA ILE A 4 -8.48 50.43 -7.46
C ILE A 4 -7.04 50.26 -6.95
N ASN A 5 -6.89 49.65 -5.77
CA ASN A 5 -5.60 49.49 -5.09
C ASN A 5 -4.85 48.19 -5.45
N GLU A 6 -5.36 47.38 -6.38
CA GLU A 6 -4.69 46.17 -6.83
C GLU A 6 -4.59 46.12 -8.36
N THR A 7 -3.36 46.02 -8.85
CA THR A 7 -3.10 45.69 -10.25
C THR A 7 -3.56 44.25 -10.50
N PRO A 8 -4.31 43.95 -11.58
CA PRO A 8 -4.57 42.59 -11.99
C PRO A 8 -3.24 41.85 -12.15
N LYS A 9 -3.03 40.81 -11.34
CA LYS A 9 -1.86 39.95 -11.41
C LYS A 9 -2.34 38.54 -11.76
N ILE A 10 -1.68 37.91 -12.72
CA ILE A 10 -1.85 36.48 -12.96
C ILE A 10 -1.22 35.76 -11.75
N LYS A 11 -2.06 35.27 -10.84
CA LYS A 11 -1.61 34.30 -9.82
C LYS A 11 -1.58 32.94 -10.50
N VAL A 12 -0.38 32.51 -10.88
CA VAL A 12 -0.16 31.12 -11.30
C VAL A 12 -0.25 30.27 -10.04
N HIS A 13 -1.45 29.79 -9.74
CA HIS A 13 -1.60 28.66 -8.85
C HIS A 13 -1.22 27.42 -9.66
N LYS A 14 -0.20 26.67 -9.22
CA LYS A 14 -0.12 25.25 -9.57
C LYS A 14 -1.27 24.57 -8.84
N GLU A 15 -2.47 24.72 -9.38
CA GLU A 15 -3.54 23.81 -9.05
C GLU A 15 -3.18 22.50 -9.75
N ASP A 16 -3.00 21.42 -9.00
CA ASP A 16 -3.24 20.07 -9.51
C ASP A 16 -4.72 19.98 -9.87
N SER A 17 -5.07 20.57 -11.01
CA SER A 17 -6.40 20.55 -11.61
C SER A 17 -6.48 19.48 -12.70
N THR A 18 -5.72 18.39 -12.54
CA THR A 18 -5.88 17.17 -13.35
C THR A 18 -7.09 16.38 -12.85
N SER A 19 -8.28 16.97 -12.94
CA SER A 19 -9.55 16.25 -12.79
C SER A 19 -9.81 15.24 -13.94
N LEU A 20 -8.88 15.10 -14.89
CA LEU A 20 -9.06 14.41 -16.17
C LEU A 20 -8.03 13.30 -16.46
N GLN A 21 -7.20 12.88 -15.49
CA GLN A 21 -6.20 11.82 -15.72
C GLN A 21 -6.17 10.76 -14.63
N ASN A 22 -7.32 10.44 -14.04
CA ASN A 22 -7.40 9.21 -13.26
C ASN A 22 -7.19 8.03 -14.22
N GLY A 23 -6.23 7.18 -13.83
CA GLY A 23 -5.93 5.91 -14.43
C GLY A 23 -7.11 5.01 -14.72
N GLU A 24 -7.08 4.24 -15.80
CA GLU A 24 -7.91 3.04 -15.92
C GLU A 24 -7.04 1.89 -16.45
N GLY A 25 -7.39 0.65 -16.09
CA GLY A 25 -6.70 -0.56 -16.54
C GLY A 25 -5.66 -1.15 -15.57
N GLY A 26 -5.20 -0.38 -14.57
CA GLY A 26 -4.30 -0.88 -13.53
C GLY A 26 -5.02 -1.61 -12.39
N GLU A 27 -4.28 -2.40 -11.63
CA GLU A 27 -4.77 -3.07 -10.42
C GLU A 27 -5.02 -2.04 -9.30
N VAL A 28 -6.13 -2.17 -8.57
CA VAL A 28 -6.47 -1.26 -7.46
C VAL A 28 -5.85 -1.79 -6.15
N PRO A 29 -4.95 -1.03 -5.49
CA PRO A 29 -4.35 -1.44 -4.23
C PRO A 29 -5.14 -0.95 -3.01
N ILE A 30 -4.94 -1.63 -1.88
CA ILE A 30 -5.23 -1.10 -0.55
C ILE A 30 -3.95 -0.96 0.27
N PHE A 31 -3.72 0.22 0.85
CA PHE A 31 -2.64 0.48 1.80
C PHE A 31 -3.15 0.36 3.23
N ILE A 32 -2.46 -0.43 4.05
CA ILE A 32 -2.82 -0.75 5.42
C ILE A 32 -1.62 -0.44 6.31
N GLY A 33 -1.78 0.49 7.24
CA GLY A 33 -0.67 0.91 8.08
C GLY A 33 -1.06 1.93 9.14
N ALA A 34 -0.12 2.20 10.03
CA ALA A 34 -0.30 3.13 11.13
C ALA A 34 0.05 4.57 10.70
N THR A 35 -0.85 5.52 10.96
CA THR A 35 -0.70 6.96 10.62
C THR A 35 -0.28 7.82 11.79
N GLY A 36 -0.29 7.28 13.02
CA GLY A 36 -0.08 8.07 14.24
C GLY A 36 -1.35 8.72 14.80
N LYS A 37 -2.50 8.59 14.12
CA LYS A 37 -3.77 9.18 14.56
C LYS A 37 -4.30 8.48 15.83
N GLU A 38 -4.70 9.26 16.84
CA GLU A 38 -5.24 8.71 18.09
C GLU A 38 -6.58 7.99 17.89
N SER A 39 -7.42 8.55 17.02
CA SER A 39 -8.74 8.02 16.67
C SER A 39 -8.84 7.80 15.16
N PRO A 40 -8.28 6.70 14.62
CA PRO A 40 -8.44 6.36 13.21
C PRO A 40 -9.92 6.07 12.90
N SER A 41 -10.34 6.36 11.67
CA SER A 41 -11.68 5.97 11.24
C SER A 41 -11.80 4.46 11.15
N THR A 42 -12.98 3.94 11.42
CA THR A 42 -13.31 2.53 11.19
C THR A 42 -13.53 2.23 9.71
N GLU A 43 -13.68 3.25 8.86
CA GLU A 43 -13.94 3.11 7.43
C GLU A 43 -12.66 2.86 6.62
N ILE A 44 -12.82 2.38 5.38
CA ILE A 44 -11.76 2.35 4.38
C ILE A 44 -11.90 3.63 3.55
N TYR A 45 -10.84 4.43 3.50
CA TYR A 45 -10.78 5.64 2.69
C TYR A 45 -10.52 5.31 1.23
N GLU A 46 -11.10 6.08 0.34
CA GLU A 46 -10.83 6.06 -1.11
C GLU A 46 -10.20 7.39 -1.50
N PHE A 47 -9.04 7.35 -2.15
CA PHE A 47 -8.34 8.55 -2.59
C PHE A 47 -7.97 8.45 -4.06
N LYS A 48 -8.15 9.56 -4.77
CA LYS A 48 -7.82 9.67 -6.20
C LYS A 48 -6.45 10.27 -6.46
N ASN A 49 -5.92 11.00 -5.49
CA ASN A 49 -4.64 11.70 -5.60
C ASN A 49 -4.02 11.93 -4.22
N TYR A 50 -2.74 12.29 -4.22
CA TYR A 50 -1.99 12.53 -2.98
C TYR A 50 -2.59 13.69 -2.15
N LYS A 51 -3.09 14.75 -2.80
CA LYS A 51 -3.66 15.93 -2.12
C LYS A 51 -4.89 15.57 -1.28
N GLU A 52 -5.72 14.64 -1.75
CA GLU A 52 -6.84 14.11 -0.96
C GLU A 52 -6.34 13.29 0.24
N ALA A 53 -5.36 12.41 0.02
CA ALA A 53 -4.79 11.56 1.06
C ALA A 53 -4.09 12.38 2.16
N SER A 54 -3.37 13.44 1.80
CA SER A 54 -2.64 14.33 2.72
C SER A 54 -3.51 15.42 3.34
N SER A 55 -4.83 15.37 3.17
CA SER A 55 -5.76 16.36 3.74
C SER A 55 -5.96 16.13 5.24
N GLU A 56 -5.89 17.20 6.04
CA GLU A 56 -6.19 17.15 7.48
C GLU A 56 -7.65 16.81 7.80
N THR A 57 -8.58 17.22 6.92
CA THR A 57 -10.03 17.15 7.20
C THR A 57 -10.67 15.86 6.69
N LYS A 58 -10.21 15.36 5.55
CA LYS A 58 -10.78 14.19 4.87
C LYS A 58 -9.77 13.09 4.56
N GLY A 59 -8.48 13.39 4.71
CA GLY A 59 -7.39 12.46 4.46
C GLY A 59 -6.94 11.74 5.72
N ILE A 60 -5.76 11.15 5.64
CA ILE A 60 -5.12 10.42 6.73
C ILE A 60 -4.21 11.31 7.59
N GLY A 61 -4.31 12.64 7.46
CA GLY A 61 -3.56 13.63 8.26
C GLY A 61 -2.34 14.21 7.53
N LEU A 62 -1.40 14.74 8.32
CA LEU A 62 -0.19 15.40 7.82
C LEU A 62 1.07 14.52 7.91
N PRO A 63 2.12 14.80 7.12
CA PRO A 63 3.33 13.97 7.04
C PRO A 63 4.12 13.81 8.33
N ALA A 64 4.04 14.76 9.26
CA ALA A 64 4.96 14.87 10.40
C ALA A 64 5.03 13.62 11.28
N ASN A 65 3.98 12.77 11.30
CA ASN A 65 3.97 11.48 12.01
C ASN A 65 3.28 10.35 11.22
N ASN A 66 2.97 10.57 9.94
CA ASN A 66 2.22 9.62 9.13
C ASN A 66 3.16 8.86 8.19
N TYR A 67 3.45 7.62 8.56
CA TYR A 67 4.37 6.78 7.81
C TYR A 67 3.80 6.35 6.45
N MET A 68 2.48 6.30 6.29
CA MET A 68 1.91 5.95 4.99
C MET A 68 2.06 7.07 3.95
N LEU A 69 2.02 8.35 4.35
CA LEU A 69 2.02 9.45 3.38
C LEU A 69 3.23 9.46 2.43
N PRO A 70 4.49 9.28 2.87
CA PRO A 70 5.63 9.17 1.96
C PRO A 70 5.48 8.04 0.93
N VAL A 71 4.93 6.88 1.34
CA VAL A 71 4.66 5.76 0.44
C VAL A 71 3.59 6.12 -0.58
N LEU A 72 2.50 6.75 -0.13
CA LEU A 72 1.41 7.18 -1.00
C LEU A 72 1.88 8.25 -1.99
N GLN A 73 2.75 9.16 -1.56
CA GLN A 73 3.34 10.17 -2.44
C GLN A 73 4.14 9.49 -3.57
N ASP A 74 5.07 8.60 -3.21
CA ASP A 74 5.86 7.84 -4.17
C ASP A 74 4.97 7.03 -5.14
N PHE A 75 3.87 6.46 -4.65
CA PHE A 75 2.91 5.72 -5.48
C PHE A 75 2.17 6.64 -6.46
N PHE A 76 1.62 7.76 -5.98
CA PHE A 76 0.89 8.70 -6.83
C PHE A 76 1.80 9.38 -7.86
N ASP A 77 3.04 9.70 -7.49
CA ASP A 77 4.02 10.26 -8.41
C ASP A 77 4.37 9.29 -9.56
N GLU A 78 4.45 7.98 -9.27
CA GLU A 78 4.76 6.94 -10.27
C GLU A 78 3.53 6.52 -11.10
N THR A 79 2.31 6.66 -10.56
CA THR A 79 1.06 6.35 -11.27
C THR A 79 0.47 7.51 -12.06
N LEU A 80 1.09 8.68 -12.02
CA LEU A 80 0.66 9.84 -12.78
C LEU A 80 0.72 9.53 -14.29
N LYS A 81 -0.44 9.61 -14.96
CA LYS A 81 -0.46 9.52 -16.43
C LYS A 81 0.34 10.66 -17.03
N LEU A 82 1.22 10.35 -17.98
CA LEU A 82 1.95 11.34 -18.76
C LEU A 82 1.26 11.56 -20.12
N VAL A 83 0.59 10.53 -20.65
CA VAL A 83 -0.20 10.56 -21.90
C VAL A 83 -1.55 9.85 -21.74
N SER A 84 -2.47 10.05 -22.70
CA SER A 84 -3.85 9.50 -22.64
C SER A 84 -3.91 7.98 -22.58
N ASP A 85 -2.97 7.32 -23.24
CA ASP A 85 -2.96 5.88 -23.47
C ASP A 85 -2.24 5.12 -22.34
N ASP A 86 -1.68 5.84 -21.36
CA ASP A 86 -1.05 5.23 -20.19
C ASP A 86 -2.09 4.45 -19.38
N ILE A 87 -1.71 3.23 -18.99
CA ILE A 87 -2.37 2.50 -17.92
C ILE A 87 -2.24 3.35 -16.66
N GLY A 88 -3.31 3.44 -15.89
CA GLY A 88 -3.23 4.07 -14.59
C GLY A 88 -4.12 3.38 -13.57
N VAL A 89 -3.98 3.82 -12.33
CA VAL A 89 -4.81 3.41 -11.21
C VAL A 89 -5.89 4.48 -10.96
N PRO A 90 -7.19 4.14 -10.96
CA PRO A 90 -8.29 5.13 -10.84
C PRO A 90 -8.40 5.76 -9.45
N HIS A 91 -8.09 4.96 -8.43
CA HIS A 91 -8.09 5.32 -7.02
C HIS A 91 -7.30 4.27 -6.24
N ILE A 92 -6.94 4.63 -5.01
CA ILE A 92 -6.42 3.68 -4.03
C ILE A 92 -7.37 3.59 -2.84
N TYR A 93 -7.30 2.46 -2.14
CA TYR A 93 -7.89 2.33 -0.83
C TYR A 93 -6.85 2.51 0.27
N VAL A 94 -7.26 3.09 1.40
CA VAL A 94 -6.41 3.22 2.59
C VAL A 94 -7.19 2.79 3.84
N LYS A 95 -6.62 1.89 4.62
CA LYS A 95 -7.08 1.55 5.96
C LYS A 95 -6.09 2.09 6.99
N ASP A 96 -6.48 3.18 7.61
CA ASP A 96 -5.74 3.82 8.69
C ASP A 96 -5.86 3.00 9.99
N LEU A 97 -4.73 2.55 10.53
CA LEU A 97 -4.68 1.84 11.82
C LEU A 97 -4.36 2.75 13.01
N GLY A 98 -4.23 4.05 12.78
CA GLY A 98 -3.92 5.06 13.80
C GLY A 98 -2.60 4.77 14.49
N ASN A 99 -2.65 4.56 15.80
CA ASN A 99 -1.49 4.24 16.62
C ASN A 99 -1.20 2.75 16.80
N ALA A 100 -1.85 1.85 16.04
CA ALA A 100 -1.59 0.42 16.12
C ALA A 100 -0.10 0.08 16.00
N THR A 101 0.30 -0.98 16.69
CA THR A 101 1.62 -1.60 16.62
C THR A 101 1.45 -3.07 16.22
N ALA A 102 2.52 -3.71 15.76
CA ALA A 102 2.48 -5.14 15.43
C ALA A 102 2.18 -6.01 16.68
N SER A 103 2.56 -5.52 17.86
CA SER A 103 2.26 -6.17 19.15
C SER A 103 0.76 -6.32 19.42
N THR A 104 -0.06 -5.48 18.80
CA THR A 104 -1.52 -5.60 18.78
C THR A 104 -1.98 -6.08 17.41
N ALA A 105 -2.03 -7.40 17.20
CA ALA A 105 -2.37 -7.98 15.89
C ALA A 105 -3.83 -7.72 15.44
N ALA A 106 -4.76 -7.52 16.38
CA ALA A 106 -6.19 -7.39 16.07
C ALA A 106 -6.53 -6.28 15.06
N PRO A 107 -6.01 -5.04 15.17
CA PRO A 107 -6.12 -4.00 14.14
C PRO A 107 -5.74 -4.48 12.73
N TRP A 108 -4.61 -5.19 12.58
CA TRP A 108 -4.12 -5.68 11.29
C TRP A 108 -5.02 -6.76 10.70
N ILE A 109 -5.46 -7.71 11.53
CA ILE A 109 -6.36 -8.79 11.12
C ILE A 109 -7.74 -8.23 10.73
N ASN A 110 -8.25 -7.26 11.48
CA ASN A 110 -9.51 -6.60 11.17
C ASN A 110 -9.42 -5.79 9.87
N ALA A 111 -8.30 -5.10 9.63
CA ALA A 111 -8.05 -4.40 8.37
C ALA A 111 -8.02 -5.36 7.18
N LYS A 112 -7.37 -6.52 7.31
CA LYS A 112 -7.42 -7.59 6.29
C LYS A 112 -8.87 -8.03 6.04
N LYS A 113 -9.66 -8.28 7.10
CA LYS A 113 -11.07 -8.67 6.96
C LYS A 113 -11.92 -7.59 6.29
N ASP A 114 -11.72 -6.33 6.64
CA ASP A 114 -12.45 -5.21 6.05
C ASP A 114 -12.08 -5.02 4.58
N SER A 115 -10.81 -5.21 4.22
CA SER A 115 -10.35 -5.11 2.83
C SER A 115 -11.06 -6.10 1.88
N ARG A 116 -11.54 -7.24 2.39
CA ARG A 116 -12.30 -8.24 1.62
C ARG A 116 -13.65 -7.71 1.12
N ARG A 117 -14.16 -6.64 1.73
CA ARG A 117 -15.41 -5.98 1.30
C ARG A 117 -15.21 -5.18 0.01
N LYS A 118 -13.96 -4.86 -0.35
CA LYS A 118 -13.60 -4.17 -1.59
C LYS A 118 -13.17 -5.21 -2.63
N LEU A 119 -14.13 -5.70 -3.41
CA LEU A 119 -13.92 -6.83 -4.34
C LEU A 119 -12.92 -6.53 -5.46
N GLU A 120 -12.76 -5.26 -5.85
CA GLU A 120 -11.82 -4.82 -6.87
C GLU A 120 -10.35 -4.76 -6.39
N VAL A 121 -10.12 -4.86 -5.08
CA VAL A 121 -8.75 -4.86 -4.53
C VAL A 121 -8.04 -6.15 -4.91
N GLN A 122 -6.92 -6.00 -5.62
CA GLN A 122 -6.04 -7.10 -6.06
C GLN A 122 -4.71 -7.10 -5.30
N VAL A 123 -4.24 -5.92 -4.88
CA VAL A 123 -2.96 -5.73 -4.19
C VAL A 123 -3.20 -5.21 -2.76
N GLU A 124 -2.59 -5.85 -1.77
CA GLU A 124 -2.61 -5.42 -0.37
C GLU A 124 -1.20 -4.99 0.07
N ALA A 125 -1.06 -3.76 0.55
CA ALA A 125 0.22 -3.19 0.95
C ALA A 125 0.25 -2.92 2.46
N TYR A 126 1.13 -3.60 3.18
CA TYR A 126 1.26 -3.52 4.64
C TYR A 126 2.49 -2.70 5.05
N ILE A 127 2.27 -1.67 5.87
CA ILE A 127 3.30 -0.69 6.25
C ILE A 127 3.50 -0.69 7.77
N PHE A 128 4.53 -1.40 8.24
CA PHE A 128 4.86 -1.53 9.67
C PHE A 128 5.73 -0.37 10.18
N LYS A 129 5.67 -0.10 11.49
CA LYS A 129 6.50 0.91 12.13
C LYS A 129 7.93 0.40 12.33
N SER A 130 8.90 1.29 12.26
CA SER A 130 10.30 0.97 12.59
C SER A 130 10.50 0.52 14.05
N THR A 131 9.57 0.89 14.94
CA THR A 131 9.57 0.54 16.36
C THR A 131 8.91 -0.82 16.66
N ASP A 132 8.26 -1.45 15.67
CA ASP A 132 7.67 -2.78 15.84
C ASP A 132 8.79 -3.83 15.91
N THR A 133 8.62 -4.82 16.79
CA THR A 133 9.62 -5.90 16.94
C THR A 133 9.46 -6.94 15.83
N LEU A 134 10.59 -7.51 15.37
CA LEU A 134 10.63 -8.45 14.27
C LEU A 134 9.65 -9.63 14.45
N ASP A 135 9.66 -10.25 15.64
CA ASP A 135 8.81 -11.39 15.98
C ASP A 135 7.31 -11.06 15.83
N LYS A 136 6.90 -9.86 16.23
CA LYS A 136 5.50 -9.42 16.15
C LYS A 136 5.09 -9.07 14.73
N ILE A 137 5.99 -8.49 13.94
CA ILE A 137 5.78 -8.28 12.50
C ILE A 137 5.56 -9.64 11.81
N VAL A 138 6.41 -10.64 12.11
CA VAL A 138 6.30 -12.00 11.56
C VAL A 138 4.96 -12.64 11.92
N ASP A 139 4.54 -12.59 13.18
CA ASP A 139 3.28 -13.19 13.63
C ASP A 139 2.07 -12.60 12.89
N VAL A 140 2.07 -11.28 12.65
CA VAL A 140 1.03 -10.60 11.87
C VAL A 140 1.06 -11.06 10.41
N LEU A 141 2.24 -11.11 9.79
CA LEU A 141 2.41 -11.53 8.40
C LEU A 141 1.98 -12.99 8.16
N VAL A 142 2.30 -13.91 9.07
CA VAL A 142 1.85 -15.30 9.00
C VAL A 142 0.32 -15.39 9.02
N THR A 143 -0.32 -14.64 9.92
CA THR A 143 -1.78 -14.59 10.01
C THR A 143 -2.41 -14.03 8.73
N ILE A 144 -1.79 -13.01 8.13
CA ILE A 144 -2.24 -12.44 6.85
C ILE A 144 -2.08 -13.47 5.72
N ALA A 145 -0.97 -14.20 5.67
CA ALA A 145 -0.71 -15.20 4.64
C ALA A 145 -1.71 -16.36 4.69
N GLU A 146 -2.04 -16.87 5.89
CA GLU A 146 -3.10 -17.88 6.07
C GLU A 146 -4.45 -17.35 5.55
N SER A 147 -4.76 -16.10 5.86
CA SER A 147 -5.96 -15.40 5.39
C SER A 147 -6.01 -15.26 3.87
N LEU A 148 -4.86 -15.04 3.20
CA LEU A 148 -4.73 -14.99 1.74
C LEU A 148 -4.89 -16.37 1.08
N LYS A 149 -4.35 -17.43 1.71
CA LYS A 149 -4.54 -18.82 1.25
C LYS A 149 -6.01 -19.19 1.27
N GLU A 150 -6.72 -18.85 2.35
CA GLU A 150 -8.18 -19.04 2.43
C GLU A 150 -8.94 -18.25 1.36
N ASP A 151 -8.56 -16.99 1.11
CA ASP A 151 -9.21 -16.15 0.10
C ASP A 151 -9.02 -16.73 -1.30
N THR A 152 -7.83 -17.27 -1.59
CA THR A 152 -7.52 -17.95 -2.85
C THR A 152 -8.38 -19.20 -3.04
N LEU A 153 -8.51 -20.04 -2.01
CA LEU A 153 -9.39 -21.23 -2.05
C LEU A 153 -10.87 -20.86 -2.26
N LYS A 154 -11.28 -19.65 -1.89
CA LYS A 154 -12.63 -19.11 -2.08
C LYS A 154 -12.79 -18.34 -3.41
N GLY A 155 -11.80 -18.42 -4.31
CA GLY A 155 -11.83 -17.77 -5.62
C GLY A 155 -11.61 -16.25 -5.58
N ARG A 156 -10.95 -15.74 -4.54
CA ARG A 156 -10.66 -14.30 -4.35
C ARG A 156 -9.15 -14.07 -4.15
N PRO A 157 -8.30 -14.47 -5.12
CA PRO A 157 -6.86 -14.34 -4.98
C PRO A 157 -6.45 -12.87 -4.86
N ARG A 158 -5.50 -12.60 -3.98
CA ARG A 158 -4.89 -11.28 -3.78
C ARG A 158 -3.40 -11.46 -3.56
N ILE A 159 -2.61 -10.47 -3.95
CA ILE A 159 -1.18 -10.43 -3.66
C ILE A 159 -0.96 -9.45 -2.53
N ALA A 160 -0.14 -9.82 -1.56
CA ALA A 160 0.26 -8.92 -0.49
C ALA A 160 1.74 -8.57 -0.57
N TYR A 161 2.06 -7.34 -0.21
CA TYR A 161 3.41 -6.84 -0.06
C TYR A 161 3.56 -6.15 1.29
N ALA A 162 4.76 -6.22 1.86
CA ALA A 162 5.05 -5.61 3.14
C ALA A 162 6.38 -4.85 3.16
N THR A 163 6.42 -3.78 3.94
CA THR A 163 7.62 -3.02 4.27
C THR A 163 7.62 -2.65 5.74
N VAL A 164 8.80 -2.38 6.28
CA VAL A 164 8.98 -1.72 7.57
C VAL A 164 9.54 -0.33 7.33
N GLN A 165 9.00 0.68 8.02
CA GLN A 165 9.44 2.06 7.87
C GLN A 165 10.95 2.20 8.06
N GLY A 166 11.62 2.85 7.10
CA GLY A 166 13.05 3.15 7.14
C GLY A 166 13.98 1.95 6.95
N TRP A 167 13.45 0.72 6.79
CA TRP A 167 14.29 -0.45 6.56
C TRP A 167 14.78 -0.52 5.11
N THR A 168 16.08 -0.73 4.98
CA THR A 168 16.78 -1.04 3.72
C THR A 168 16.57 -2.50 3.30
N ASP A 169 16.88 -2.85 2.06
CA ASP A 169 16.88 -4.25 1.59
C ASP A 169 17.68 -5.20 2.52
N ALA A 170 18.84 -4.75 3.03
CA ALA A 170 19.64 -5.54 3.96
C ALA A 170 18.92 -5.81 5.29
N GLN A 171 18.17 -4.83 5.79
CA GLN A 171 17.35 -4.98 7.00
C GLN A 171 16.10 -5.81 6.72
N MET A 172 15.45 -5.63 5.56
CA MET A 172 14.32 -6.46 5.14
C MET A 172 14.72 -7.92 4.98
N LYS A 173 15.94 -8.22 4.53
CA LYS A 173 16.49 -9.60 4.48
C LYS A 173 16.53 -10.26 5.85
N THR A 174 16.62 -9.51 6.95
CA THR A 174 16.60 -10.09 8.30
C THR A 174 15.27 -10.76 8.64
N LEU A 175 14.15 -10.35 8.00
CA LEU A 175 12.88 -11.08 8.05
C LEU A 175 13.06 -12.51 7.52
N THR A 176 13.80 -12.66 6.42
CA THR A 176 14.05 -13.96 5.78
C THR A 176 15.22 -14.76 6.38
N GLN A 177 15.95 -14.19 7.35
CA GLN A 177 17.21 -14.72 7.89
C GLN A 177 17.23 -14.81 9.43
N GLY A 178 16.05 -14.77 10.07
CA GLY A 178 15.91 -14.93 11.52
C GLY A 178 16.29 -16.33 12.03
N THR A 179 15.89 -16.66 13.27
CA THR A 179 16.00 -18.03 13.79
C THR A 179 15.36 -19.03 12.83
N GLU A 180 15.78 -20.30 12.86
CA GLU A 180 15.26 -21.34 11.96
C GLU A 180 13.71 -21.36 11.92
N GLU A 181 13.08 -21.09 13.07
CA GLU A 181 11.63 -21.01 13.23
C GLU A 181 11.00 -19.78 12.55
N ILE A 182 11.62 -18.59 12.67
CA ILE A 182 11.13 -17.36 12.01
C ILE A 182 11.36 -17.43 10.50
N THR A 183 12.53 -17.93 10.09
CA THR A 183 12.88 -18.10 8.68
C THR A 183 11.95 -19.09 7.99
N LYS A 184 11.56 -20.18 8.67
CA LYS A 184 10.56 -21.12 8.16
C LYS A 184 9.20 -20.46 8.00
N LYS A 185 8.72 -19.75 9.03
CA LYS A 185 7.48 -18.99 8.96
C LYS A 185 7.46 -18.03 7.76
N ILE A 186 8.57 -17.33 7.49
CA ILE A 186 8.64 -16.31 6.44
C ILE A 186 8.84 -16.89 5.02
N ARG A 187 9.46 -18.06 4.87
CA ARG A 187 9.56 -18.70 3.54
C ARG A 187 8.20 -19.19 3.02
N ASP A 188 7.28 -19.51 3.94
CA ASP A 188 5.98 -20.10 3.61
C ASP A 188 4.85 -19.04 3.51
N ILE A 189 5.15 -17.75 3.74
CA ILE A 189 4.23 -16.65 3.53
C ILE A 189 4.37 -16.13 2.11
N ASP A 190 3.30 -16.25 1.32
CA ASP A 190 3.21 -15.72 -0.04
C ASP A 190 3.01 -14.19 -0.01
N ILE A 191 3.92 -13.47 0.66
CA ILE A 191 3.92 -12.01 0.83
C ILE A 191 5.26 -11.46 0.35
N GLY A 192 5.23 -10.57 -0.63
CA GLY A 192 6.42 -9.92 -1.16
C GLY A 192 7.02 -8.90 -0.17
N LEU A 193 8.32 -8.97 0.08
CA LEU A 193 9.01 -7.98 0.92
C LEU A 193 9.76 -6.99 0.05
N ILE A 194 9.55 -5.69 0.29
CA ILE A 194 10.16 -4.60 -0.48
C ILE A 194 10.73 -3.58 0.50
N GLU A 195 11.90 -3.02 0.19
CA GLU A 195 12.52 -1.99 1.03
C GLU A 195 11.75 -0.66 1.03
N TRP A 196 11.83 0.06 2.14
CA TRP A 196 11.02 1.24 2.42
C TRP A 196 11.06 2.29 1.32
N ASN A 197 12.28 2.72 0.94
CA ASN A 197 12.51 3.83 0.00
C ASN A 197 12.03 3.56 -1.43
N LYS A 198 11.64 2.31 -1.71
CA LYS A 198 11.19 1.89 -3.03
C LYS A 198 9.76 1.36 -3.01
N PHE A 199 9.13 1.29 -1.84
CA PHE A 199 7.87 0.60 -1.65
C PHE A 199 6.74 1.17 -2.50
N GLY A 200 6.47 2.47 -2.40
CA GLY A 200 5.40 3.13 -3.18
C GLY A 200 5.60 2.99 -4.69
N LYS A 201 6.83 3.21 -5.16
CA LYS A 201 7.19 3.09 -6.59
C LYS A 201 7.07 1.66 -7.13
N HIS A 202 7.49 0.67 -6.35
CA HIS A 202 7.36 -0.73 -6.77
C HIS A 202 5.89 -1.16 -6.84
N LEU A 203 5.10 -0.77 -5.84
CA LEU A 203 3.66 -1.05 -5.85
C LEU A 203 2.95 -0.38 -7.02
N ALA A 204 3.32 0.86 -7.35
CA ALA A 204 2.80 1.53 -8.54
C ALA A 204 3.11 0.72 -9.80
N ARG A 205 4.37 0.32 -10.00
CA ARG A 205 4.75 -0.52 -11.16
C ARG A 205 4.00 -1.83 -11.22
N ILE A 206 3.87 -2.53 -10.08
CA ILE A 206 3.09 -3.77 -10.00
C ILE A 206 1.64 -3.52 -10.44
N CYS A 207 1.01 -2.45 -9.95
CA CYS A 207 -0.36 -2.13 -10.28
C CYS A 207 -0.55 -1.70 -11.75
N LEU A 208 0.46 -1.10 -12.37
CA LEU A 208 0.41 -0.62 -13.75
C LEU A 208 0.82 -1.67 -14.78
N THR A 209 1.48 -2.75 -14.36
CA THR A 209 1.98 -3.80 -15.27
C THR A 209 0.87 -4.82 -15.53
N PRO A 210 0.41 -4.99 -16.78
CA PRO A 210 -0.58 -6.00 -17.10
C PRO A 210 -0.07 -7.42 -16.83
N TYR A 211 -0.98 -8.30 -16.39
CA TYR A 211 -0.70 -9.70 -16.09
C TYR A 211 -0.10 -10.52 -17.26
N TYR A 212 -0.22 -10.05 -18.50
CA TYR A 212 0.29 -10.72 -19.70
C TYR A 212 1.70 -10.27 -20.11
N ASP A 213 2.22 -9.19 -19.53
CA ASP A 213 3.53 -8.62 -19.88
C ASP A 213 4.66 -9.07 -18.93
N GLU A 214 4.34 -9.69 -17.79
CA GLU A 214 5.33 -10.13 -16.80
C GLU A 214 5.61 -11.66 -16.90
N PRO A 215 6.81 -12.09 -17.34
CA PRO A 215 7.19 -13.50 -17.32
C PRO A 215 7.21 -14.03 -15.87
N GLY A 216 6.38 -15.02 -15.56
CA GLY A 216 6.33 -15.65 -14.23
C GLY A 216 5.22 -15.14 -13.29
N TYR A 217 4.37 -14.21 -13.72
CA TYR A 217 3.22 -13.72 -12.92
C TYR A 217 2.29 -14.87 -12.45
N TYR A 218 2.08 -15.90 -13.29
CA TYR A 218 1.35 -17.11 -12.90
C TYR A 218 2.16 -18.10 -12.07
N GLN A 219 3.50 -18.15 -12.19
CA GLN A 219 4.33 -19.10 -11.43
C GLN A 219 4.32 -18.80 -9.93
N PHE A 220 4.21 -17.53 -9.53
CA PHE A 220 3.97 -17.15 -8.12
C PHE A 220 2.56 -17.50 -7.62
N ARG A 221 1.60 -17.74 -8.51
CA ARG A 221 0.21 -18.11 -8.17
C ARG A 221 -0.11 -19.59 -8.42
N SER A 222 0.84 -20.37 -8.92
CA SER A 222 0.66 -21.78 -9.25
C SER A 222 1.81 -22.63 -8.70
N VAL A 223 2.13 -22.48 -7.42
CA VAL A 223 2.90 -23.52 -6.73
C VAL A 223 1.95 -24.68 -6.47
N LYS A 224 2.05 -25.74 -7.27
CA LYS A 224 1.55 -27.05 -6.86
C LYS A 224 2.53 -27.62 -5.85
N GLU A 225 2.02 -28.17 -4.74
CA GLU A 225 2.85 -28.90 -3.78
C GLU A 225 3.71 -29.95 -4.51
N GLY A 226 5.03 -29.88 -4.32
CA GLY A 226 5.95 -30.95 -4.70
C GLY A 226 6.71 -30.79 -6.03
N GLU A 227 6.54 -29.71 -6.78
CA GLU A 227 7.32 -29.49 -8.01
C GLU A 227 8.21 -28.25 -7.88
N PHE A 228 9.52 -28.47 -7.75
CA PHE A 228 10.55 -27.46 -7.96
C PHE A 228 11.48 -27.96 -9.08
N SER A 229 11.67 -27.15 -10.11
CA SER A 229 12.81 -27.22 -11.03
C SER A 229 13.43 -25.84 -11.15
#